data_AF-A0A527ZLH2-F1
#
_entry.id   AF-A0A527ZLH2-F1
#
_cell.length_a   1.000
_cell.length_b   1.000
_cell.length_c   1.000
_cell.angle_alpha   90.00
_cell.angle_beta   90.00
_cell.angle_gamma   90.00
#
_symmetry.space_group_name_H-M   'P 1'
#
loop_
_entity.id
_entity.type
_entity.pdbx_description
1 polymer ?
#
loop_
_entity_poly.entity_id
_entity_poly.type
_entity_poly.pdbx_seq_one_letter_code
_entity_poly.pdbx_strand_id
1 'polypeptide(L)'
;FACEAGAILAGAAAADRERLAEFGSAIGLAFQLADDLLDLTADARQMGKATGKDAAAGKATLVALHGANWARDQLQGLVDQAHALLHPYGEDAVLLKQAAKFVAARNS
;
A
#
# COMPACT_ATOMS: atom_id res chain seq x y z
N PHE A 1 -13.58 -2.46 -0.15
CA PHE A 1 -14.94 -1.93 -0.38
C PHE A 1 -14.97 -0.63 -1.18
N ALA A 2 -14.26 0.44 -0.79
CA ALA A 2 -14.35 1.73 -1.49
C ALA A 2 -14.14 1.65 -3.02
N CYS A 3 -13.15 0.86 -3.48
CA CYS A 3 -12.88 0.68 -4.91
C CYS A 3 -13.95 -0.13 -5.65
N GLU A 4 -14.59 -1.08 -4.97
CA GLU A 4 -15.65 -1.93 -5.52
C GLU A 4 -17.00 -1.19 -5.60
N ALA A 5 -17.25 -0.25 -4.68
CA ALA A 5 -18.54 0.42 -4.53
C ALA A 5 -19.00 1.13 -5.82
N GLY A 6 -18.07 1.78 -6.54
CA GLY A 6 -18.39 2.42 -7.82
C GLY A 6 -18.87 1.44 -8.89
N ALA A 7 -18.26 0.25 -8.95
CA ALA A 7 -18.66 -0.81 -9.88
C ALA A 7 -20.04 -1.38 -9.55
N ILE A 8 -20.36 -1.53 -8.26
CA ILE A 8 -21.69 -1.96 -7.79
C ILE A 8 -22.75 -0.92 -8.19
N LEU A 9 -22.50 0.36 -7.91
CA LEU A 9 -23.44 1.44 -8.22
C LEU A 9 -23.68 1.59 -9.73
N ALA A 10 -22.66 1.37 -10.55
CA ALA A 10 -22.75 1.41 -12.00
C ALA A 10 -23.40 0.15 -12.61
N GLY A 11 -23.73 -0.87 -11.80
CA GLY A 11 -24.27 -2.13 -12.30
C GLY A 11 -23.28 -2.94 -13.13
N ALA A 12 -21.96 -2.76 -12.91
CA ALA A 12 -20.91 -3.42 -13.69
C ALA A 12 -20.98 -4.95 -13.59
N ALA A 13 -20.35 -5.64 -14.53
CA ALA A 13 -20.26 -7.10 -14.51
C ALA A 13 -19.53 -7.61 -13.25
N ALA A 14 -19.84 -8.82 -12.81
CA ALA A 14 -19.23 -9.41 -11.61
C ALA A 14 -17.69 -9.42 -11.67
N ALA A 15 -17.12 -9.70 -12.85
CA ALA A 15 -15.68 -9.71 -13.07
C ALA A 15 -15.02 -8.33 -12.85
N ASP A 16 -15.72 -7.23 -13.17
CA ASP A 16 -15.20 -5.88 -12.92
C ASP A 16 -15.29 -5.48 -11.46
N ARG A 17 -16.34 -5.92 -10.76
CA ARG A 17 -16.48 -5.72 -9.31
C ARG A 17 -15.36 -6.43 -8.56
N GLU A 18 -15.14 -7.71 -8.87
CA GLU A 18 -14.08 -8.52 -8.28
C GLU A 18 -12.69 -7.92 -8.55
N ARG A 19 -12.42 -7.54 -9.80
CA ARG A 19 -11.17 -6.86 -10.17
C ARG A 19 -10.93 -5.56 -9.40
N LEU A 20 -11.96 -4.74 -9.22
CA LEU A 20 -11.84 -3.50 -8.45
C LEU A 20 -11.77 -3.75 -6.94
N ALA A 21 -12.36 -4.84 -6.44
CA ALA A 21 -12.17 -5.30 -5.07
C ALA A 21 -10.71 -5.75 -4.84
N GLU A 22 -10.14 -6.55 -5.74
CA GLU A 22 -8.74 -6.98 -5.71
C GLU A 22 -7.78 -5.79 -5.80
N PHE A 23 -8.06 -4.83 -6.68
CA PHE A 23 -7.30 -3.58 -6.77
C PHE A 23 -7.32 -2.85 -5.42
N GLY A 24 -8.51 -2.72 -4.81
CA GLY A 24 -8.68 -2.13 -3.48
C GLY A 24 -7.88 -2.85 -2.39
N SER A 25 -7.85 -4.19 -2.42
CA SER A 25 -7.07 -5.00 -1.48
C SER A 25 -5.57 -4.79 -1.65
N ALA A 26 -5.06 -4.76 -2.89
CA ALA A 26 -3.65 -4.55 -3.18
C ALA A 26 -3.18 -3.16 -2.69
N ILE A 27 -3.93 -2.09 -3.00
CA ILE A 27 -3.57 -0.75 -2.52
C ILE A 27 -3.76 -0.60 -1.01
N GLY A 28 -4.73 -1.30 -0.41
CA GLY A 28 -4.93 -1.31 1.04
C GLY A 28 -3.75 -1.96 1.79
N LEU A 29 -3.23 -3.07 1.26
CA LEU A 29 -2.03 -3.69 1.79
C LEU A 29 -0.80 -2.79 1.59
N ALA A 30 -0.67 -2.17 0.41
CA ALA A 30 0.40 -1.22 0.16
C ALA A 30 0.37 -0.03 1.12
N PHE A 31 -0.82 0.47 1.46
CA PHE A 31 -1.00 1.54 2.44
C PHE A 31 -0.43 1.13 3.80
N GLN A 32 -0.83 -0.04 4.32
CA GLN A 32 -0.37 -0.50 5.63
C GLN A 32 1.15 -0.73 5.66
N LEU A 33 1.69 -1.30 4.59
CA LEU A 33 3.12 -1.58 4.51
C LEU A 33 3.96 -0.29 4.39
N ALA A 34 3.45 0.72 3.68
CA ALA A 34 4.07 2.03 3.61
C ALA A 34 4.03 2.75 4.98
N ASP A 35 2.91 2.64 5.71
CA ASP A 35 2.76 3.19 7.07
C ASP A 35 3.78 2.56 8.04
N ASP A 36 3.85 1.23 8.07
CA ASP A 36 4.81 0.49 8.90
C ASP A 36 6.27 0.84 8.54
N LEU A 37 6.56 1.10 7.26
CA LEU A 37 7.88 1.54 6.79
C LEU A 37 8.21 2.97 7.23
N LEU A 38 7.23 3.88 7.19
CA LEU A 38 7.39 5.25 7.67
C LEU A 38 7.69 5.23 9.17
N ASP A 39 6.92 4.48 9.96
CA ASP A 39 7.11 4.32 11.41
C ASP A 39 8.53 3.81 11.72
N LEU A 40 8.95 2.71 11.08
CA LEU A 40 10.30 2.14 11.29
C LEU A 40 11.42 3.15 11.01
N THR A 41 11.29 3.95 9.93
CA THR A 41 12.33 4.92 9.56
C THR A 41 12.27 6.22 10.38
N ALA A 42 11.11 6.55 10.94
CA ALA A 42 10.94 7.65 11.88
C ALA A 42 11.57 7.29 13.23
N ASP A 43 11.28 6.09 13.74
CA ASP A 43 11.83 5.56 14.99
C ASP A 43 13.35 5.47 14.93
N ALA A 44 13.92 4.95 13.83
CA ALA A 44 15.37 4.91 13.66
C ALA A 44 16.03 6.31 13.71
N ARG A 45 15.38 7.33 13.13
CA ARG A 45 15.83 8.72 13.19
C ARG A 45 15.66 9.34 14.57
N GLN A 46 14.57 9.02 15.28
CA GLN A 46 14.33 9.48 16.64
C GLN A 46 15.29 8.83 17.63
N MET A 47 15.52 7.52 17.55
CA MET A 47 16.52 6.81 18.37
C MET A 47 17.94 7.30 18.12
N GLY A 48 18.29 7.62 16.87
CA GLY A 48 19.58 8.25 16.55
C GLY A 48 19.77 9.63 17.19
N LYS A 49 18.68 10.32 17.57
CA LYS A 49 18.72 11.57 18.35
C LYS A 49 18.55 11.35 19.86
N ALA A 50 17.86 10.28 20.26
CA ALA A 50 17.54 9.91 21.62
C ALA A 50 18.36 8.68 22.04
N THR A 51 19.69 8.82 22.14
CA THR A 51 20.50 7.78 22.78
C THR A 51 20.13 7.67 24.25
N GLY A 52 19.45 6.57 24.60
CA GLY A 52 19.46 6.01 25.95
C GLY A 52 18.18 6.16 26.76
N LYS A 53 17.16 5.35 26.45
CA LYS A 53 16.35 4.51 27.35
C LYS A 53 15.00 4.21 26.68
N ASP A 54 14.59 2.96 26.79
CA ASP A 54 13.28 2.40 26.41
C ASP A 54 13.04 2.11 24.92
N ALA A 55 13.81 1.16 24.38
CA ALA A 55 13.56 0.52 23.09
C ALA A 55 12.59 -0.69 23.20
N ALA A 56 11.45 -0.52 23.87
CA ALA A 56 10.50 -1.62 24.10
C ALA A 56 9.04 -1.17 24.04
N ALA A 57 8.59 -0.79 22.84
CA ALA A 57 7.17 -0.82 22.48
C ALA A 57 7.04 -1.43 21.08
N GLY A 58 7.51 -2.67 20.93
CA GLY A 58 7.58 -3.38 19.67
C GLY A 58 6.20 -3.74 19.12
N LYS A 59 5.66 -2.92 18.22
CA LYS A 59 4.67 -3.40 17.24
C LYS A 59 5.40 -4.42 16.35
N ALA A 60 5.00 -5.69 16.44
CA ALA A 60 5.49 -6.72 15.53
C ALA A 60 4.84 -6.52 14.15
N THR A 61 5.37 -5.59 13.36
CA THR A 61 4.98 -5.40 11.96
C THR A 61 5.84 -6.27 11.05
N LEU A 62 5.35 -6.59 9.86
CA LEU A 62 6.14 -7.35 8.87
C LEU A 62 7.40 -6.58 8.46
N VAL A 63 7.31 -5.24 8.40
CA VAL A 63 8.46 -4.37 8.12
C VAL A 63 9.49 -4.44 9.25
N ALA A 64 9.07 -4.44 10.51
CA ALA A 64 10.00 -4.58 11.64
C ALA A 64 10.73 -5.94 11.62
N LEU A 65 10.08 -7.00 11.13
CA LEU A 65 10.66 -8.33 11.02
C LEU A 65 11.63 -8.48 9.83
N HIS A 66 11.24 -8.00 8.65
CA HIS A 66 11.98 -8.23 7.40
C HIS A 66 12.85 -7.05 6.96
N GLY A 67 12.64 -5.87 7.54
CA GLY A 67 13.39 -4.66 7.27
C GLY A 67 12.87 -3.83 6.09
N ALA A 68 13.46 -2.64 5.94
CA ALA A 68 13.00 -1.61 5.02
C ALA A 68 13.13 -1.98 3.53
N ASN A 69 14.16 -2.73 3.15
CA ASN A 69 14.36 -3.10 1.74
C ASN A 69 13.29 -4.09 1.28
N TRP A 70 13.01 -5.11 2.09
CA TRP A 70 11.93 -6.05 1.82
C TRP A 70 10.59 -5.33 1.65
N ALA A 71 10.29 -4.37 2.55
CA ALA A 71 9.06 -3.61 2.47
C ALA A 71 8.95 -2.81 1.15
N ARG A 72 10.04 -2.19 0.68
CA ARG A 72 10.06 -1.49 -0.61
C ARG A 72 9.83 -2.43 -1.79
N ASP A 73 10.42 -3.61 -1.78
CA ASP A 73 10.23 -4.60 -2.85
C ASP A 73 8.78 -5.08 -2.89
N GLN A 74 8.17 -5.33 -1.73
CA GLN A 74 6.76 -5.70 -1.64
C GLN A 74 5.84 -4.55 -2.10
N LEU A 75 6.13 -3.30 -1.72
CA LEU A 75 5.39 -2.13 -2.19
C LEU A 75 5.42 -2.02 -3.72
N GLN A 76 6.58 -2.24 -4.34
CA GLN A 76 6.70 -2.25 -5.80
C GLN A 76 5.85 -3.36 -6.42
N GLY A 77 5.92 -4.58 -5.88
CA GLY A 77 5.09 -5.70 -6.34
C GLY A 77 3.59 -5.44 -6.25
N LEU A 78 3.13 -4.78 -5.18
CA LEU A 78 1.72 -4.41 -5.01
C LEU A 78 1.27 -3.33 -6.00
N VAL A 79 2.15 -2.37 -6.32
CA VAL A 79 1.88 -1.38 -7.38
C VAL A 79 1.77 -2.04 -8.74
N ASP A 80 2.68 -2.98 -9.05
CA ASP A 80 2.68 -3.70 -10.32
C ASP A 80 1.42 -4.57 -10.46
N GLN A 81 1.02 -5.26 -9.38
CA GLN A 81 -0.25 -6.00 -9.31
C GLN A 81 -1.45 -5.07 -9.54
N ALA A 82 -1.50 -3.94 -8.85
CA ALA A 82 -2.59 -2.96 -9.00
C ALA A 82 -2.67 -2.42 -10.44
N HIS A 83 -1.52 -2.18 -11.09
CA HIS A 83 -1.47 -1.74 -12.48
C HIS A 83 -1.95 -2.83 -13.45
N ALA A 84 -1.56 -4.08 -13.22
CA ALA A 84 -1.98 -5.22 -14.02
C ALA A 84 -3.51 -5.43 -13.95
N LEU A 85 -4.08 -5.34 -12.75
CA LEU A 85 -5.53 -5.44 -12.54
C LEU A 85 -6.29 -4.35 -13.32
N LEU A 86 -5.70 -3.18 -13.50
CA LEU A 86 -6.32 -2.07 -14.23
C LEU A 86 -6.04 -2.06 -15.74
N HIS A 87 -5.32 -3.06 -16.28
CA HIS A 87 -5.01 -3.13 -17.71
C HIS A 87 -6.27 -3.08 -18.61
N PRO A 88 -7.38 -3.81 -18.31
CA PRO A 88 -8.58 -3.80 -19.16
C PRO A 88 -9.26 -2.44 -19.31
N TYR A 89 -9.06 -1.54 -18.37
CA TYR A 89 -9.64 -0.19 -18.38
C TYR A 89 -8.78 0.84 -19.13
N GLY A 90 -7.61 0.45 -19.64
CA GLY A 90 -6.78 1.30 -20.49
C GLY A 90 -6.43 2.66 -19.86
N GLU A 91 -6.78 3.74 -20.58
CA GLU A 91 -6.54 5.12 -20.19
C GLU A 91 -7.54 5.63 -19.13
N ASP A 92 -8.75 5.06 -19.06
CA ASP A 92 -9.76 5.46 -18.08
C ASP A 92 -9.30 5.20 -16.63
N ALA A 93 -8.38 4.23 -16.45
CA ALA A 93 -7.80 3.89 -15.15
C ALA A 93 -6.53 4.68 -14.79
N VAL A 94 -6.15 5.72 -15.54
CA VAL A 94 -4.93 6.50 -15.26
C VAL A 94 -4.92 7.05 -13.83
N LEU A 95 -6.05 7.58 -13.35
CA LEU A 95 -6.13 8.14 -12.00
C LEU A 95 -5.95 7.06 -10.92
N LEU A 96 -6.52 5.87 -11.11
CA LEU A 96 -6.36 4.75 -10.18
C LEU A 96 -4.92 4.21 -10.17
N LYS A 97 -4.28 4.15 -11.34
CA LYS A 97 -2.85 3.80 -11.48
C LYS A 97 -1.95 4.80 -10.74
N GLN A 98 -2.28 6.09 -10.81
CA GLN A 98 -1.57 7.14 -10.07
C GLN A 98 -1.81 7.03 -8.57
N ALA A 99 -3.05 6.75 -8.14
CA ALA A 99 -3.38 6.54 -6.73
C ALA A 99 -2.59 5.37 -6.12
N ALA A 100 -2.47 4.24 -6.82
CA ALA A 100 -1.66 3.10 -6.36
C ALA A 100 -0.18 3.50 -6.14
N LYS A 101 0.41 4.24 -7.08
CA LYS A 101 1.78 4.77 -6.94
C LYS A 101 1.90 5.74 -5.76
N PHE A 102 0.94 6.63 -5.60
CA PHE A 102 0.93 7.60 -4.51
C PHE A 102 0.87 6.94 -3.14
N VAL A 103 0.05 5.88 -2.99
CA VAL A 103 -0.04 5.13 -1.74
C VAL A 103 1.28 4.46 -1.39
N ALA A 104 1.98 3.88 -2.36
CA ALA A 104 3.26 3.20 -2.10
C ALA A 104 4.44 4.16 -1.87
N ALA A 105 4.42 5.35 -2.46
CA ALA A 105 5.51 6.34 -2.41
C ALA A 105 5.29 7.47 -1.39
N ARG A 106 4.29 7.34 -0.51
CA ARG A 106 3.98 8.40 0.45
C ARG A 106 5.11 8.66 1.43
N ASN A 107 5.21 9.92 1.86
CA ASN A 107 6.23 10.41 2.79
C ASN A 107 5.63 10.94 4.12
N SER A 108 4.31 10.85 4.29
CA SER A 108 3.55 11.36 5.44
C SER A 108 2.16 10.73 5.48
#